data_AF-A0A376CLA1-F1
#
_entry.id   AF-A0A376CLA1-F1
#
_cell.length_a   1.000
_cell.length_b   1.000
_cell.length_c   1.000
_cell.angle_alpha   90.00
_cell.angle_beta   90.00
_cell.angle_gamma   90.00
#
_symmetry.space_group_name_H-M   'P 1'
#
loop_
_entity.id
_entity.type
_entity.pdbx_description
1 polymer ?
#
loop_
_entity_poly.entity_id
_entity_poly.type
_entity_poly.pdbx_seq_one_letter_code
_entity_poly.pdbx_strand_id
1 'polypeptide(L)'
;MVEQYRVSGDIDLNAATAVVELQDLWVPFPDDVLITEGSWKLKFKLDYQPISVPLTINQARAQSDPEVTITSATLSPLGVSVDYTDSAPFDRSSLPESGQWLEGLTLPGGLPEAIATLSDGTTRVLEQQGQSCDLDQQPNVCVTSLLYGEIIEPEQVESITIGTATLAR
;
A
#
# COMPACT_ATOMS: atom_id res chain seq x y z
N MET A 1 25.25 21.17 2.67
CA MET A 1 24.11 21.67 3.47
C MET A 1 22.88 21.20 2.74
N VAL A 2 22.19 20.17 3.24
CA VAL A 2 21.01 19.59 2.56
C VAL A 2 19.82 20.43 2.98
N GLU A 3 19.29 21.27 2.09
CA GLU A 3 17.99 21.90 2.33
C GLU A 3 16.91 20.82 2.21
N GLN A 4 16.34 20.45 3.35
CA GLN A 4 15.14 19.62 3.42
C GLN A 4 13.97 20.41 2.84
N TYR A 5 13.43 19.98 1.71
CA TYR A 5 12.17 20.53 1.23
C TYR A 5 11.02 19.98 2.08
N ARG A 6 10.34 20.88 2.81
CA ARG A 6 9.18 20.57 3.62
C ARG A 6 7.93 20.77 2.76
N VAL A 7 7.31 19.68 2.31
CA VAL A 7 5.93 19.73 1.82
C VAL A 7 5.06 19.91 3.07
N SER A 8 4.47 21.09 3.25
CA SER A 8 3.57 21.36 4.38
C SER A 8 2.13 21.55 3.88
N GLY A 9 1.22 20.73 4.38
CA GLY A 9 -0.22 20.85 4.17
C GLY A 9 -0.85 19.53 3.73
N ASP A 10 -2.08 19.27 4.18
CA ASP A 10 -2.92 18.21 3.61
C ASP A 10 -3.26 18.61 2.18
N ILE A 11 -2.63 17.96 1.20
CA ILE A 11 -3.01 18.13 -0.20
C ILE A 11 -4.25 17.27 -0.43
N ASP A 12 -5.42 17.91 -0.59
CA ASP A 12 -6.62 17.23 -1.09
C ASP A 12 -6.44 16.90 -2.57
N LEU A 13 -5.87 15.72 -2.82
CA LEU A 13 -5.46 15.28 -4.16
C LEU A 13 -6.63 15.24 -5.15
N ASN A 14 -7.89 15.18 -4.72
CA ASN A 14 -9.06 14.89 -5.58
C ASN A 14 -9.47 16.05 -6.50
N ALA A 15 -8.93 17.24 -6.28
CA ALA A 15 -9.08 18.40 -7.17
C ALA A 15 -7.91 19.39 -7.04
N ALA A 16 -6.83 19.00 -6.35
CA ALA A 16 -5.77 19.92 -6.02
C ALA A 16 -4.92 20.28 -7.22
N THR A 17 -4.66 21.57 -7.32
CA THR A 17 -3.40 22.00 -7.89
C THR A 17 -2.32 21.82 -6.83
N ALA A 18 -1.32 20.97 -7.08
CA ALA A 18 -0.08 21.02 -6.30
C ALA A 18 0.79 22.17 -6.81
N VAL A 19 1.20 23.05 -5.91
CA VAL A 19 2.09 24.18 -6.20
C VAL A 19 3.39 23.96 -5.45
N VAL A 20 4.50 24.02 -6.17
CA VAL A 20 5.84 23.92 -5.59
C VAL A 20 6.60 25.18 -5.97
N GLU A 21 7.21 25.82 -4.97
CA GLU A 21 8.11 26.94 -5.16
C GLU A 21 9.53 26.45 -4.92
N LEU A 22 10.40 26.62 -5.91
CA LEU A 22 11.79 26.17 -5.90
C LEU A 22 12.71 27.37 -6.15
N GLN A 23 13.90 27.33 -5.57
CA GLN A 23 14.98 28.27 -5.86
C GLN A 23 16.11 27.50 -6.52
N ASP A 24 16.44 27.92 -7.74
CA ASP A 24 17.37 27.27 -8.66
C ASP A 24 16.94 25.82 -8.99
N LEU A 25 17.14 25.37 -10.22
CA LEU A 25 16.80 24.00 -10.62
C LEU A 25 18.06 23.18 -10.75
N TRP A 26 18.09 22.06 -10.05
CA TRP A 26 19.22 21.14 -9.98
C TRP A 26 18.80 19.75 -10.46
N VAL A 27 19.69 19.04 -11.13
CA VAL A 27 19.58 17.58 -11.29
C VAL A 27 20.38 16.94 -10.16
N PRO A 28 19.74 16.23 -9.21
CA PRO A 28 20.42 15.69 -8.02
C PRO A 28 21.19 14.38 -8.27
N PHE A 29 21.18 13.84 -9.49
CA PHE A 29 21.86 12.58 -9.81
C PHE A 29 22.26 12.49 -11.30
N PRO A 30 23.47 12.02 -11.65
CA PRO A 30 24.53 11.47 -10.79
C PRO A 30 25.44 12.51 -10.11
N ASP A 31 25.46 13.76 -10.58
CA ASP A 31 26.14 14.89 -9.93
C ASP A 31 25.15 16.05 -9.81
N ASP A 32 25.26 16.87 -8.76
CA ASP A 32 24.44 18.07 -8.56
C ASP A 32 24.73 19.11 -9.65
N VAL A 33 24.06 18.99 -10.78
CA VAL A 33 24.22 19.90 -11.91
C VAL A 33 23.15 20.97 -11.84
N LEU A 34 23.59 22.22 -11.68
CA LEU A 34 22.74 23.39 -11.83
C LEU A 34 22.26 23.48 -13.28
N ILE A 35 20.94 23.36 -13.48
CA ILE A 35 20.31 23.54 -14.78
C ILE A 35 20.13 25.03 -15.08
N THR A 36 19.59 25.75 -14.09
CA THR A 36 19.26 27.17 -14.22
C THR A 36 19.05 27.83 -12.87
N GLU A 37 19.53 29.06 -12.75
CA GLU A 37 19.30 29.91 -11.58
C GLU A 37 17.90 30.56 -11.68
N GLY A 38 17.35 30.97 -10.55
CA GLY A 38 16.13 31.76 -10.44
C GLY A 38 15.04 31.13 -9.57
N SER A 39 13.95 31.86 -9.37
CA SER A 39 12.80 31.38 -8.59
C SER A 39 11.75 30.76 -9.51
N TRP A 40 11.37 29.52 -9.21
CA TRP A 40 10.48 28.71 -10.03
C TRP A 40 9.20 28.39 -9.27
N LYS A 41 8.06 28.65 -9.91
CA LYS A 41 6.75 28.26 -9.40
C LYS A 41 6.14 27.22 -10.33
N LEU A 42 6.18 25.96 -9.91
CA LEU A 42 5.61 24.85 -10.65
C LEU A 42 4.18 24.59 -10.19
N LYS A 43 3.29 24.41 -11.17
CA LYS A 43 1.87 24.19 -10.94
C LYS A 43 1.49 22.87 -11.60
N PHE A 44 1.18 21.86 -10.81
CA PHE A 44 0.72 20.56 -11.29
C PHE A 44 -0.78 20.46 -11.07
N LYS A 45 -1.53 20.22 -12.14
CA LYS A 45 -2.94 19.84 -12.02
C LYS A 45 -2.97 18.36 -11.66
N LEU A 46 -3.36 18.04 -10.43
CA LEU A 46 -3.60 16.67 -10.02
C LEU A 46 -5.07 16.37 -10.29
N ASP A 47 -5.33 15.88 -11.50
CA ASP A 47 -6.66 15.46 -11.95
C ASP A 47 -6.70 13.93 -11.92
N TYR A 48 -6.46 13.36 -10.73
CA TYR A 48 -6.54 11.91 -10.55
C TYR A 48 -8.00 11.56 -10.25
N GLN A 49 -8.59 10.73 -11.09
CA GLN A 49 -9.84 10.07 -10.74
C GLN A 49 -9.46 8.82 -9.93
N PRO A 50 -9.94 8.66 -8.68
CA PRO A 50 -9.76 7.42 -7.96
C PRO A 50 -10.46 6.31 -8.76
N ILE A 51 -9.66 5.48 -9.43
CA ILE A 51 -10.10 4.27 -10.13
C ILE A 51 -10.25 3.09 -9.16
N SER A 52 -10.18 3.37 -7.85
CA SER A 52 -10.29 2.38 -6.82
C SER A 52 -11.65 2.42 -6.14
N VAL A 53 -12.19 1.24 -5.81
CA VAL A 53 -13.49 1.06 -5.18
C VAL A 53 -13.35 0.27 -3.88
N PRO A 54 -14.05 0.63 -2.80
CA PRO A 54 -14.04 -0.16 -1.57
C PRO A 54 -14.73 -1.51 -1.81
N LEU A 55 -14.22 -2.56 -1.17
CA LEU A 55 -14.87 -3.88 -1.17
C LEU A 55 -15.75 -4.05 0.07
N THR A 56 -16.84 -4.78 -0.09
CA THR A 56 -17.73 -5.20 1.00
C THR A 56 -17.19 -6.46 1.66
N ILE A 57 -16.94 -6.39 2.97
CA ILE A 57 -16.44 -7.53 3.75
C ILE A 57 -17.63 -8.40 4.19
N ASN A 58 -17.82 -9.54 3.53
CA ASN A 58 -18.85 -10.51 3.92
C ASN A 58 -18.35 -11.45 5.03
N GLN A 59 -17.09 -11.86 4.92
CA GLN A 59 -16.39 -12.70 5.90
C GLN A 59 -14.99 -12.13 6.10
N ALA A 60 -14.73 -11.58 7.28
CA ALA A 60 -13.51 -10.82 7.58
C ALA A 60 -12.31 -11.70 7.97
N ARG A 61 -12.56 -12.87 8.57
CA ARG A 61 -11.50 -13.73 9.10
C ARG A 61 -10.84 -14.51 7.96
N ALA A 62 -9.56 -14.22 7.71
CA ALA A 62 -8.77 -14.85 6.65
C ALA A 62 -8.03 -16.12 7.12
N GLN A 63 -7.62 -16.15 8.39
CA GLN A 63 -6.92 -17.27 9.03
C GLN A 63 -7.23 -17.28 10.54
N SER A 64 -7.17 -18.46 11.17
CA SER A 64 -7.48 -18.62 12.61
C SER A 64 -6.27 -18.73 13.53
N ASP A 65 -5.10 -19.15 13.03
CA ASP A 65 -3.88 -19.31 13.82
C ASP A 65 -2.62 -19.08 12.94
N PRO A 66 -1.87 -17.98 13.15
CA PRO A 66 -2.30 -16.80 13.91
C PRO A 66 -3.61 -16.23 13.31
N GLU A 67 -4.42 -15.58 14.14
CA GLU A 67 -5.69 -15.00 13.68
C GLU A 67 -5.41 -13.76 12.83
N VAL A 68 -5.91 -13.77 11.59
CA VAL A 68 -5.84 -12.66 10.65
C VAL A 68 -7.25 -12.21 10.31
N THR A 69 -7.55 -10.93 10.56
CA THR A 69 -8.88 -10.34 10.30
C THR A 69 -8.77 -9.10 9.42
N ILE A 70 -9.43 -9.14 8.26
CA ILE A 70 -9.50 -8.01 7.33
C ILE A 70 -10.43 -6.94 7.88
N THR A 71 -9.95 -5.70 7.93
CA THR A 71 -10.71 -4.55 8.44
C THR A 71 -11.24 -3.67 7.31
N SER A 72 -10.49 -3.54 6.22
CA SER A 72 -10.88 -2.80 5.02
C SER A 72 -10.12 -3.30 3.80
N ALA A 73 -10.70 -3.12 2.63
CA ALA A 73 -10.02 -3.42 1.38
C ALA A 73 -10.49 -2.48 0.27
N THR A 74 -9.56 -2.07 -0.58
CA THR A 74 -9.80 -1.16 -1.70
C THR A 74 -9.24 -1.77 -2.97
N LEU A 75 -10.13 -2.04 -3.93
CA LEU A 75 -9.83 -2.65 -5.22
C LEU A 75 -9.45 -1.59 -6.24
N SER A 76 -8.40 -1.80 -7.02
CA SER A 76 -7.92 -0.96 -8.12
C SER A 76 -7.61 -1.82 -9.35
N PRO A 77 -7.31 -1.24 -10.52
CA PRO A 77 -6.97 -2.04 -11.70
C PRO A 77 -5.70 -2.89 -11.58
N LEU A 78 -4.84 -2.56 -10.63
CA LEU A 78 -3.59 -3.28 -10.39
C LEU A 78 -3.73 -4.41 -9.38
N GLY A 79 -4.79 -4.40 -8.57
CA GLY A 79 -4.90 -5.29 -7.41
C GLY A 79 -5.73 -4.69 -6.29
N VAL A 80 -5.55 -5.19 -5.07
CA VAL A 80 -6.28 -4.75 -3.88
C VAL A 80 -5.30 -4.31 -2.78
N SER A 81 -5.58 -3.16 -2.17
CA SER A 81 -4.96 -2.75 -0.90
C SER A 81 -5.81 -3.29 0.24
N VAL A 82 -5.19 -3.98 1.20
CA VAL A 82 -5.88 -4.65 2.30
C VAL A 82 -5.33 -4.15 3.62
N ASP A 83 -6.22 -3.67 4.48
CA ASP A 83 -5.93 -3.38 5.88
C ASP A 83 -6.47 -4.54 6.73
N TYR A 84 -5.67 -4.99 7.70
CA TYR A 84 -6.00 -6.16 8.50
C TYR A 84 -5.28 -6.13 9.84
N THR A 85 -5.77 -6.94 10.77
CA THR A 85 -5.08 -7.24 12.03
C THR A 85 -4.46 -8.62 11.98
N ASP A 86 -3.28 -8.78 12.56
CA ASP A 86 -2.57 -10.05 12.72
C ASP A 86 -2.23 -10.29 14.19
N SER A 87 -2.72 -11.40 14.75
CA SER A 87 -2.47 -11.77 16.14
C SER A 87 -1.11 -12.43 16.38
N ALA A 88 -0.28 -12.64 15.35
CA ALA A 88 1.03 -13.25 15.49
C ALA A 88 1.88 -12.48 16.53
N PRO A 89 2.45 -13.18 17.53
CA PRO A 89 3.29 -12.53 18.52
C PRO A 89 4.59 -12.03 17.87
N PHE A 90 5.01 -10.82 18.21
CA PHE A 90 6.30 -10.29 17.81
C PHE A 90 6.97 -9.59 18.96
N ASP A 91 8.14 -10.10 19.35
CA ASP A 91 8.94 -9.48 20.38
C ASP A 91 9.99 -8.57 19.74
N ARG A 92 9.69 -7.28 19.68
CA ARG A 92 10.63 -6.26 19.18
C ARG A 92 11.93 -6.21 19.99
N SER A 93 11.91 -6.59 21.27
CA SER A 93 13.12 -6.58 22.11
C SER A 93 14.14 -7.64 21.69
N SER A 94 13.72 -8.62 20.88
CA SER A 94 14.61 -9.63 20.29
C SER A 94 15.34 -9.13 19.04
N LEU A 95 15.00 -7.94 18.52
CA LEU A 95 15.66 -7.38 17.35
C LEU A 95 17.03 -6.79 17.72
N PRO A 96 18.08 -7.03 16.92
CA PRO A 96 19.38 -6.44 17.16
C PRO A 96 19.32 -4.92 16.93
N GLU A 97 19.94 -4.15 17.84
CA GLU A 97 20.04 -2.69 17.75
C GLU A 97 20.73 -2.19 16.46
N SER A 98 21.44 -3.08 15.76
CA SER A 98 22.06 -2.81 14.46
C SER A 98 21.08 -2.38 13.36
N GLY A 99 19.77 -2.59 13.55
CA GLY A 99 18.74 -2.33 12.54
C GLY A 99 18.76 -3.30 11.36
N GLN A 100 19.64 -4.31 11.38
CA GLN A 100 19.65 -5.40 10.41
C GLN A 100 18.68 -6.49 10.86
N TRP A 101 17.86 -6.96 9.93
CA TRP A 101 16.99 -8.10 10.18
C TRP A 101 17.83 -9.37 10.39
N LEU A 102 17.43 -10.17 11.38
CA LEU A 102 18.03 -11.50 11.60
C LEU A 102 17.66 -12.43 10.44
N GLU A 103 18.62 -13.24 9.98
CA GLU A 103 18.31 -14.32 9.04
C GLU A 103 17.27 -15.27 9.65
N GLY A 104 16.22 -15.58 8.88
CA GLY A 104 15.13 -16.46 9.32
C GLY A 104 14.09 -15.79 10.24
N LEU A 105 14.18 -14.48 10.48
CA LEU A 105 13.13 -13.75 11.19
C LEU A 105 11.83 -13.80 10.37
N THR A 106 10.80 -14.39 10.97
CA THR A 106 9.44 -14.34 10.41
C THR A 106 8.75 -13.11 10.99
N LEU A 107 8.43 -12.15 10.14
CA LEU A 107 7.66 -10.98 10.53
C LEU A 107 6.16 -11.31 10.51
N PRO A 108 5.37 -10.77 11.45
CA PRO A 108 3.92 -10.73 11.32
C PRO A 108 3.50 -10.04 10.03
N GLY A 109 2.29 -10.35 9.61
CA GLY A 109 1.59 -9.68 8.53
C GLY A 109 1.40 -10.56 7.31
N GLY A 110 2.01 -11.74 7.19
CA GLY A 110 1.79 -12.59 6.00
C GLY A 110 0.30 -12.88 5.79
N LEU A 111 -0.26 -12.49 4.64
CA LEU A 111 -1.61 -12.92 4.27
C LEU A 111 -1.55 -14.32 3.63
N PRO A 112 -2.58 -15.15 3.84
CA PRO A 112 -2.75 -16.37 3.06
C PRO A 112 -2.97 -16.04 1.57
N GLU A 113 -2.93 -17.08 0.73
CA GLU A 113 -3.16 -16.93 -0.72
C GLU A 113 -4.44 -16.15 -1.01
N ALA A 114 -4.32 -15.22 -1.96
CA ALA A 114 -5.41 -14.37 -2.39
C ALA A 114 -5.77 -14.64 -3.86
N ILE A 115 -7.07 -14.74 -4.13
CA ILE A 115 -7.61 -15.08 -5.44
C ILE A 115 -8.74 -14.10 -5.78
N ALA A 116 -8.66 -13.48 -6.95
CA ALA A 116 -9.76 -12.73 -7.53
C ALA A 116 -10.62 -13.66 -8.37
N THR A 117 -11.94 -13.59 -8.18
CA THR A 117 -12.94 -14.20 -9.05
C THR A 117 -13.51 -13.10 -9.94
N LEU A 118 -13.41 -13.29 -11.25
CA LEU A 118 -13.92 -12.35 -12.25
C LEU A 118 -15.37 -12.68 -12.60
N SER A 119 -16.10 -11.70 -13.14
CA SER A 119 -17.51 -11.84 -13.52
C SER A 119 -17.76 -12.87 -14.64
N ASP A 120 -16.72 -13.26 -15.38
CA ASP A 120 -16.77 -14.33 -16.38
C ASP A 120 -16.53 -15.74 -15.78
N GLY A 121 -16.33 -15.81 -14.46
CA GLY A 121 -16.05 -17.03 -13.71
C GLY A 121 -14.58 -17.47 -13.73
N THR A 122 -13.68 -16.75 -14.41
CA THR A 122 -12.24 -17.02 -14.35
C THR A 122 -11.63 -16.49 -13.06
N THR A 123 -10.48 -17.04 -12.67
CA THR A 123 -9.78 -16.62 -11.44
C THR A 123 -8.38 -16.11 -11.73
N ARG A 124 -7.87 -15.25 -10.85
CA ARG A 124 -6.49 -14.76 -10.86
C ARG A 124 -5.91 -14.80 -9.47
N VAL A 125 -4.73 -15.41 -9.34
CA VAL A 125 -3.96 -15.36 -8.10
C VAL A 125 -3.36 -13.94 -7.98
N LEU A 126 -3.44 -13.37 -6.78
CA LEU A 126 -2.78 -12.12 -6.47
C LEU A 126 -1.49 -12.38 -5.69
N GLU A 127 -0.46 -11.64 -6.03
CA GLU A 127 0.83 -11.72 -5.36
C GLU A 127 0.96 -10.60 -4.33
N GLN A 128 1.39 -10.94 -3.12
CA GLN A 128 1.66 -9.96 -2.08
C GLN A 128 2.90 -9.13 -2.42
N GLN A 129 2.72 -7.82 -2.50
CA GLN A 129 3.75 -6.85 -2.88
C GLN A 129 3.82 -5.74 -1.85
N GLY A 130 4.91 -5.74 -1.07
CA GLY A 130 5.08 -4.80 0.03
C GLY A 130 4.15 -5.08 1.20
N GLN A 131 4.57 -4.62 2.36
CA GLN A 131 3.81 -4.76 3.60
C GLN A 131 4.33 -3.73 4.59
N SER A 132 3.42 -3.16 5.37
CA SER A 132 3.76 -2.35 6.53
C SER A 132 2.87 -2.77 7.68
N CYS A 133 3.46 -2.99 8.86
CA CYS A 133 2.74 -3.31 10.07
C CYS A 133 3.21 -2.41 11.21
N ASP A 134 2.24 -1.90 11.99
CA ASP A 134 2.48 -1.36 13.31
C ASP A 134 2.60 -2.53 14.29
N LEU A 135 3.84 -2.83 14.67
CA LEU A 135 4.20 -3.93 15.57
C LEU A 135 4.22 -3.52 17.04
N ASP A 136 3.91 -2.26 17.35
CA ASP A 136 3.78 -1.78 18.73
C ASP A 136 2.34 -1.97 19.26
N GLN A 137 1.41 -2.40 18.40
CA GLN A 137 0.02 -2.72 18.73
C GLN A 137 -0.23 -4.23 18.79
N GLN A 138 -1.16 -4.65 19.64
CA GLN A 138 -1.62 -6.04 19.71
C GLN A 138 -3.16 -6.08 19.59
N PRO A 139 -3.73 -6.76 18.57
CA PRO A 139 -3.05 -7.38 17.43
C PRO A 139 -2.31 -6.35 16.56
N ASN A 140 -1.32 -6.79 15.79
CA ASN A 140 -0.55 -5.91 14.90
C ASN A 140 -1.50 -5.35 13.84
N VAL A 141 -1.39 -4.06 13.52
CA VAL A 141 -2.20 -3.42 12.48
C VAL A 141 -1.37 -3.33 11.21
N CYS A 142 -1.83 -3.98 10.15
CA CYS A 142 -1.07 -4.15 8.92
C CYS A 142 -1.80 -3.63 7.70
N VAL A 143 -1.02 -3.21 6.72
CA VAL A 143 -1.46 -2.88 5.36
C VAL A 143 -0.55 -3.59 4.36
N THR A 144 -1.15 -4.15 3.32
CA THR A 144 -0.43 -4.77 2.21
C THR A 144 -1.13 -4.53 0.89
N SER A 145 -0.38 -4.60 -0.20
CA SER A 145 -0.94 -4.60 -1.56
C SER A 145 -0.83 -6.00 -2.15
N LEU A 146 -1.92 -6.49 -2.72
CA LEU A 146 -1.98 -7.74 -3.45
C LEU A 146 -2.19 -7.39 -4.92
N LEU A 147 -1.24 -7.73 -5.79
CA LEU A 147 -1.24 -7.31 -7.19
C LEU A 147 -1.59 -8.46 -8.14
N TYR A 148 -2.27 -8.12 -9.22
CA TYR A 148 -2.43 -8.99 -10.38
C TYR A 148 -1.14 -9.04 -11.20
N GLY A 149 -0.97 -10.11 -11.98
CA GLY A 149 0.06 -10.17 -13.03
C GLY A 149 -0.29 -9.35 -14.29
N GLU A 150 -1.51 -8.80 -14.36
CA GLU A 150 -2.04 -8.04 -15.50
C GLU A 150 -2.98 -6.92 -15.01
N ILE A 151 -3.32 -5.96 -15.86
CA ILE A 151 -4.31 -4.93 -15.51
C ILE A 151 -5.72 -5.49 -15.71
N ILE A 152 -6.56 -5.39 -14.67
CA ILE A 152 -7.95 -5.88 -14.69
C ILE A 152 -8.85 -4.75 -14.23
N GLU A 153 -9.86 -4.37 -15.01
CA GLU A 153 -10.77 -3.32 -14.59
C GLU A 153 -11.55 -3.75 -13.33
N PRO A 154 -11.73 -2.87 -12.32
CA PRO A 154 -12.51 -3.19 -11.14
C PRO A 154 -13.91 -3.70 -11.46
N GLU A 155 -14.47 -3.26 -12.60
CA GLU A 155 -15.78 -3.70 -13.09
C GLU A 155 -15.88 -5.20 -13.38
N GLN A 156 -14.76 -5.84 -13.70
CA GLN A 156 -14.67 -7.24 -14.06
C GLN A 156 -14.45 -8.15 -12.84
N VAL A 157 -14.17 -7.58 -11.66
CA VAL A 157 -13.95 -8.35 -10.43
C VAL A 157 -15.26 -8.50 -9.69
N GLU A 158 -15.65 -9.75 -9.42
CA GLU A 158 -16.85 -10.06 -8.64
C GLU A 158 -16.52 -10.16 -7.14
N SER A 159 -15.43 -10.85 -6.80
CA SER A 159 -14.98 -10.99 -5.42
C SER A 159 -13.48 -11.24 -5.31
N ILE A 160 -12.93 -10.93 -4.15
CA ILE A 160 -11.60 -11.33 -3.71
C ILE A 160 -11.73 -12.29 -2.53
N THR A 161 -11.08 -13.44 -2.63
CA THR A 161 -10.95 -14.39 -1.52
C THR A 161 -9.52 -14.35 -0.99
N ILE A 162 -9.35 -14.21 0.32
CA ILE A 162 -8.05 -14.18 0.99
C ILE A 162 -8.09 -15.22 2.10
N GLY A 163 -7.44 -16.37 1.90
CA GLY A 163 -7.62 -17.53 2.77
C GLY A 163 -9.10 -17.91 2.88
N THR A 164 -9.68 -17.79 4.08
CA THR A 164 -11.12 -18.02 4.32
C THR A 164 -11.99 -16.77 4.21
N ALA A 165 -11.40 -15.58 4.09
CA ALA A 165 -12.14 -14.34 3.97
C ALA A 165 -12.65 -14.15 2.54
N THR A 166 -13.86 -13.59 2.41
CA THR A 166 -14.44 -13.25 1.10
C THR A 166 -14.93 -11.81 1.11
N LEU A 167 -14.44 -11.05 0.14
CA LEU A 167 -14.69 -9.64 -0.08
C LEU A 167 -15.45 -9.51 -1.40
N ALA A 168 -16.70 -9.08 -1.34
CA ALA A 168 -17.49 -8.82 -2.54
C ALA A 168 -17.22 -7.41 -3.03
N ARG A 169 -17.29 -7.19 -4.35
CA ARG A 169 -17.31 -5.84 -4.89
C ARG A 169 -18.60 -5.10 -4.54
#